data_AF-A0A2V3ZYW3-F1
#
_entry.id   AF-A0A2V3ZYW3-F1
#
_cell.length_a   1.000
_cell.length_b   1.000
_cell.length_c   1.000
_cell.angle_alpha   90.00
_cell.angle_beta   90.00
_cell.angle_gamma   90.00
#
_symmetry.space_group_name_H-M   'P 1'
#
loop_
_entity.id
_entity.type
_entity.pdbx_description
1 polymer ?
#
loop_
_entity_poly.entity_id
_entity_poly.type
_entity_poly.pdbx_seq_one_letter_code
_entity_poly.pdbx_strand_id
1 'polypeptide(L)'
;MKNTMKNIAALFLIFVFSGSVVNAQGWTVPASAKKKQNPYEATSKNISSGKKIYNIQCKSCHGDPTMANMLPLAPVAPTDLGAQNFLIQSDGEIFYKVNKGQGAMPAFEKTISDEDKWMVIAFLRSFDKNKKVKQQVAEVKNPEVTDVKLELNVNEADKTMLAKLSGVTKKGKRVGLQGIEMSFLVKRSFGYLDVSGEDPYTNESGDVQIQFPKDLPGDREGQVNMLVKVTDDAFYGNLEEKRVVTLGVPTDPVNPLDERAMWGTRANAPIWIIVTFVGGVLAIWSVIFLVLFQMIKLPKLAKSKD
;
A
#
# COMPACT_ATOMS: atom_id res chain seq x y z
N MET A 1 -52.67 -39.10 -16.43
CA MET A 1 -52.15 -38.00 -17.28
C MET A 1 -52.57 -36.58 -16.84
N LYS A 2 -53.71 -36.35 -16.16
CA LYS A 2 -54.08 -34.99 -15.70
C LYS A 2 -53.20 -34.43 -14.56
N ASN A 3 -52.72 -35.28 -13.64
CA ASN A 3 -51.88 -34.81 -12.52
C ASN A 3 -50.40 -34.60 -12.90
N THR A 4 -49.90 -35.32 -13.91
CA THR A 4 -48.52 -35.16 -14.39
C THR A 4 -48.33 -33.83 -15.14
N MET A 5 -49.35 -33.40 -15.86
CA MET A 5 -49.35 -32.13 -16.60
C MET A 5 -49.45 -30.90 -15.67
N LYS A 6 -50.14 -31.04 -14.54
CA LYS A 6 -50.23 -29.99 -13.50
C LYS A 6 -48.90 -29.80 -12.75
N ASN A 7 -48.15 -30.88 -12.53
CA ASN A 7 -46.84 -30.82 -11.87
C ASN A 7 -45.75 -30.28 -12.79
N ILE A 8 -45.81 -30.53 -14.11
CA ILE A 8 -44.90 -29.94 -15.09
C ILE A 8 -45.15 -28.44 -15.24
N ALA A 9 -46.42 -28.00 -15.23
CA ALA A 9 -46.75 -26.57 -15.27
C ALA A 9 -46.27 -25.82 -14.01
N ALA A 10 -46.32 -26.45 -12.83
CA ALA A 10 -45.78 -25.87 -11.59
C ALA A 10 -44.24 -25.76 -11.59
N LEU A 11 -43.55 -26.74 -12.16
CA LEU A 11 -42.08 -26.70 -12.31
C LEU A 11 -41.62 -25.65 -13.33
N PHE A 12 -42.37 -25.41 -14.40
CA PHE A 12 -42.08 -24.33 -15.35
C PHE A 12 -42.32 -22.94 -14.73
N LEU A 13 -43.33 -22.80 -13.85
CA LEU A 13 -43.60 -21.54 -13.16
C LEU A 13 -42.53 -21.18 -12.12
N ILE A 14 -41.89 -22.20 -11.50
CA ILE A 14 -40.77 -22.00 -10.55
C ILE A 14 -39.46 -21.68 -11.30
N PHE A 15 -39.26 -22.19 -12.52
CA PHE A 15 -38.05 -21.92 -13.30
C PHE A 15 -38.00 -20.50 -13.89
N VAL A 16 -39.15 -19.85 -14.08
CA VAL A 16 -39.23 -18.47 -14.59
C VAL A 16 -38.94 -17.41 -13.50
N PHE A 17 -38.90 -17.78 -12.22
CA PHE A 17 -38.70 -16.81 -11.12
C PHE A 17 -37.23 -16.61 -10.69
N SER A 18 -36.27 -17.31 -11.30
CA SER A 18 -34.84 -17.19 -10.94
C SER A 18 -34.03 -16.26 -11.87
N GLY A 19 -34.68 -15.65 -12.86
CA GLY A 19 -34.06 -14.69 -13.76
C GLY A 19 -34.10 -13.26 -13.22
N SER A 20 -33.58 -13.01 -12.01
CA SER A 20 -33.26 -11.63 -11.63
C SER A 20 -32.06 -11.19 -12.45
N VAL A 21 -32.31 -10.72 -13.67
CA VAL A 21 -31.39 -9.83 -14.39
C VAL A 21 -31.21 -8.58 -13.54
N VAL A 22 -30.19 -8.61 -12.67
CA VAL A 22 -29.65 -7.39 -12.07
C VAL A 22 -29.05 -6.60 -13.23
N ASN A 23 -29.88 -5.80 -13.89
CA ASN A 23 -29.40 -4.73 -14.75
C ASN A 23 -28.46 -3.88 -13.90
N ALA A 24 -27.24 -3.65 -14.37
CA ALA A 24 -26.37 -2.65 -13.79
C ALA A 24 -27.09 -1.30 -13.87
N GLN A 25 -27.73 -0.89 -12.78
CA GLN A 25 -28.39 0.40 -12.70
C GLN A 25 -27.32 1.48 -12.91
N GLY A 26 -27.35 2.14 -14.06
CA GLY A 26 -26.45 3.25 -14.35
C GLY A 26 -26.52 4.28 -13.22
N TRP A 27 -25.36 4.74 -12.76
CA TRP A 27 -25.27 5.67 -11.63
C TRP A 27 -26.00 6.98 -11.95
N THR A 28 -27.15 7.21 -11.31
CA THR A 28 -27.91 8.44 -11.49
C THR A 28 -27.30 9.54 -10.63
N VAL A 29 -26.64 10.51 -11.26
CA VAL A 29 -26.08 11.69 -10.58
C VAL A 29 -27.05 12.87 -10.73
N PRO A 30 -27.44 13.54 -9.62
CA PRO A 30 -28.36 14.68 -9.70
C PRO A 30 -27.73 15.84 -10.47
N ALA A 31 -28.56 16.57 -11.24
CA ALA A 31 -28.11 17.67 -12.09
C ALA A 31 -27.34 18.77 -11.34
N SER A 32 -27.65 18.98 -10.06
CA SER A 32 -26.95 19.93 -9.18
C SER A 32 -25.49 19.53 -8.93
N ALA A 33 -25.21 18.22 -8.79
CA ALA A 33 -23.86 17.73 -8.59
C ALA A 33 -23.02 17.82 -9.86
N LYS A 34 -23.62 17.57 -11.04
CA LYS A 34 -22.93 17.64 -12.35
C LYS A 34 -22.33 19.03 -12.65
N LYS A 35 -22.93 20.08 -12.08
CA LYS A 35 -22.47 21.47 -12.26
C LYS A 35 -21.26 21.84 -11.41
N LYS A 36 -20.91 21.03 -10.40
CA LYS A 36 -19.72 21.30 -9.59
C LYS A 36 -18.47 21.13 -10.45
N GLN A 37 -17.55 22.07 -10.32
CA GLN A 37 -16.22 22.02 -10.93
C GLN A 37 -15.18 21.92 -9.85
N ASN A 38 -14.02 21.37 -10.20
CA ASN A 38 -12.89 21.35 -9.30
C ASN A 38 -12.44 22.80 -8.99
N PRO A 39 -12.49 23.26 -7.73
CA PRO A 39 -12.05 24.61 -7.39
C PRO A 39 -10.53 24.75 -7.38
N TYR A 40 -9.78 23.64 -7.39
CA TYR A 40 -8.32 23.63 -7.35
C TYR A 40 -7.73 23.54 -8.75
N GLU A 41 -6.68 24.32 -8.99
CA GLU A 41 -5.95 24.27 -10.26
C GLU A 41 -5.17 22.96 -10.42
N ALA A 42 -5.05 22.49 -11.66
CA ALA A 42 -4.30 21.27 -11.99
C ALA A 42 -2.79 21.53 -12.05
N THR A 43 -2.22 21.98 -10.93
CA THR A 43 -0.77 22.12 -10.75
C THR A 43 -0.12 20.75 -10.55
N SER A 44 1.19 20.65 -10.76
CA SER A 44 1.95 19.42 -10.49
C SER A 44 1.77 18.93 -9.04
N LYS A 45 1.71 19.87 -8.09
CA LYS A 45 1.46 19.60 -6.66
C LYS A 45 0.10 18.94 -6.42
N ASN A 46 -0.96 19.51 -6.98
CA ASN A 46 -2.33 19.02 -6.77
C ASN A 46 -2.55 17.66 -7.44
N ILE A 47 -1.96 17.46 -8.62
CA ILE A 47 -1.96 16.18 -9.33
C ILE A 47 -1.21 15.11 -8.52
N SER A 48 -0.04 15.44 -7.95
CA SER A 48 0.71 14.50 -7.11
C SER A 48 -0.06 14.10 -5.85
N SER A 49 -0.61 15.09 -5.14
CA SER A 49 -1.42 14.85 -3.96
C SER A 49 -2.57 13.89 -4.28
N GLY A 50 -3.24 14.12 -5.41
CA GLY A 50 -4.25 13.22 -5.96
C GLY A 50 -3.76 11.81 -6.26
N LYS A 51 -2.57 11.66 -6.86
CA LYS A 51 -1.94 10.36 -7.15
C LYS A 51 -1.69 9.56 -5.87
N LYS A 52 -1.22 10.21 -4.79
CA LYS A 52 -0.99 9.55 -3.49
C LYS A 52 -2.29 9.01 -2.91
N ILE A 53 -3.33 9.83 -2.87
CA ILE A 53 -4.64 9.43 -2.37
C ILE A 53 -5.23 8.29 -3.23
N TYR A 54 -5.09 8.39 -4.55
CA TYR A 54 -5.53 7.33 -5.48
C TYR A 54 -4.85 6.00 -5.19
N ASN A 55 -3.53 6.01 -4.98
CA ASN A 55 -2.75 4.80 -4.69
C ASN A 55 -3.16 4.13 -3.39
N ILE A 56 -3.57 4.93 -2.38
CA ILE A 56 -3.99 4.42 -1.07
C ILE A 56 -5.44 3.93 -1.10
N GLN A 57 -6.35 4.68 -1.74
CA GLN A 57 -7.80 4.51 -1.56
C GLN A 57 -8.51 3.88 -2.77
N CYS A 58 -7.96 4.01 -3.98
CA CYS A 58 -8.66 3.67 -5.23
C CYS A 58 -8.00 2.52 -6.00
N LYS A 59 -6.65 2.49 -6.04
CA LYS A 59 -5.85 1.58 -6.87
C LYS A 59 -6.11 0.10 -6.58
N SER A 60 -6.37 -0.28 -5.34
CA SER A 60 -6.60 -1.68 -4.96
C SER A 60 -7.76 -2.35 -5.71
N CYS A 61 -8.73 -1.55 -6.18
CA CYS A 61 -9.86 -2.04 -6.96
C CYS A 61 -9.83 -1.56 -8.42
N HIS A 62 -9.45 -0.30 -8.66
CA HIS A 62 -9.47 0.29 -10.00
C HIS A 62 -8.22 0.04 -10.83
N GLY A 63 -7.11 -0.42 -10.22
CA GLY A 63 -5.84 -0.62 -10.90
C GLY A 63 -5.12 0.69 -11.22
N ASP A 64 -4.12 0.59 -12.09
CA ASP A 64 -3.37 1.72 -12.64
C ASP A 64 -4.18 2.39 -13.77
N PRO A 65 -4.30 3.72 -13.77
CA PRO A 65 -5.03 4.42 -14.83
C PRO A 65 -4.49 4.07 -16.22
N THR A 66 -5.38 3.87 -17.19
CA THR A 66 -5.09 3.52 -18.60
C THR A 66 -4.56 2.11 -18.85
N MET A 67 -4.34 1.31 -17.81
CA MET A 67 -3.78 -0.06 -17.94
C MET A 67 -4.85 -1.15 -17.93
N ALA A 68 -6.12 -0.82 -17.66
CA ALA A 68 -7.22 -1.77 -17.58
C ALA A 68 -6.94 -3.02 -16.68
N ASN A 69 -6.18 -2.84 -15.59
CA ASN A 69 -5.79 -3.89 -14.63
C ASN A 69 -6.63 -3.84 -13.33
N MET A 70 -7.90 -3.45 -13.44
CA MET A 70 -8.84 -3.43 -12.32
C MET A 70 -9.13 -4.84 -11.77
N LEU A 71 -9.52 -4.90 -10.49
CA LEU A 71 -9.90 -6.14 -9.82
C LEU A 71 -11.19 -6.71 -10.46
N PRO A 72 -11.22 -7.99 -10.89
CA PRO A 72 -12.38 -8.58 -11.57
C PRO A 72 -13.51 -8.92 -10.58
N LEU A 73 -14.16 -7.89 -10.03
CA LEU A 73 -15.28 -8.03 -9.09
C LEU A 73 -16.58 -8.42 -9.82
N ALA A 74 -17.40 -9.24 -9.15
CA ALA A 74 -18.75 -9.60 -9.59
C ALA A 74 -19.81 -8.92 -8.69
N PRO A 75 -20.97 -8.49 -9.23
CA PRO A 75 -21.44 -8.67 -10.61
C PRO A 75 -20.94 -7.62 -11.61
N VAL A 76 -20.33 -6.52 -11.13
CA VAL A 76 -19.81 -5.43 -11.97
C VAL A 76 -18.35 -5.16 -11.60
N ALA A 77 -17.46 -5.27 -12.58
CA ALA A 77 -16.06 -4.92 -12.41
C ALA A 77 -15.91 -3.38 -12.33
N PRO A 78 -14.97 -2.86 -11.52
CA PRO A 78 -14.61 -1.45 -11.54
C PRO A 78 -14.19 -1.01 -12.95
N THR A 79 -14.38 0.27 -13.25
CA THR A 79 -13.93 0.86 -14.53
C THR A 79 -12.51 1.38 -14.42
N ASP A 80 -11.75 1.35 -15.52
CA ASP A 80 -10.48 2.07 -15.65
C ASP A 80 -10.74 3.58 -15.58
N LEU A 81 -10.20 4.22 -14.54
CA LEU A 81 -10.44 5.64 -14.25
C LEU A 81 -9.60 6.59 -15.12
N GLY A 82 -8.59 6.09 -15.85
CA GLY A 82 -7.83 6.85 -16.84
C GLY A 82 -8.39 6.75 -18.27
N ALA A 83 -9.38 5.88 -18.49
CA ALA A 83 -9.94 5.66 -19.81
C ALA A 83 -10.79 6.85 -20.28
N GLN A 84 -10.70 7.19 -21.57
CA GLN A 84 -11.38 8.38 -22.12
C GLN A 84 -12.90 8.30 -22.00
N ASN A 85 -13.48 7.09 -22.13
CA ASN A 85 -14.91 6.86 -21.94
C ASN A 85 -15.39 7.21 -20.52
N PHE A 86 -14.55 6.99 -19.50
CA PHE A 86 -14.82 7.41 -18.12
C PHE A 86 -14.66 8.92 -17.97
N LEU A 87 -13.59 9.49 -18.52
CA LEU A 87 -13.24 10.90 -18.38
C LEU A 87 -14.19 11.86 -19.12
N ILE A 88 -15.10 11.39 -19.97
CA ILE A 88 -16.19 12.21 -20.54
C ILE A 88 -17.10 12.81 -19.45
N GLN A 89 -17.19 12.17 -18.29
CA GLN A 89 -17.98 12.67 -17.16
C GLN A 89 -17.46 14.01 -16.65
N SER A 90 -18.35 14.83 -16.10
CA SER A 90 -17.99 16.09 -15.43
C SER A 90 -17.25 15.86 -14.10
N ASP A 91 -16.50 16.85 -13.64
CA ASP A 91 -15.74 16.76 -12.37
C ASP A 91 -16.69 16.52 -11.19
N GLY A 92 -17.82 17.24 -11.18
CA GLY A 92 -18.87 17.07 -10.17
C GLY A 92 -19.58 15.72 -10.20
N GLU A 93 -19.67 15.07 -11.37
CA GLU A 93 -20.14 13.67 -11.44
C GLU A 93 -19.16 12.73 -10.77
N ILE A 94 -17.87 12.81 -11.10
CA ILE A 94 -16.85 11.96 -10.48
C ILE A 94 -16.80 12.20 -8.96
N PHE A 95 -16.86 13.46 -8.53
CA PHE A 95 -16.91 13.82 -7.11
C PHE A 95 -18.10 13.19 -6.39
N TYR A 96 -19.30 13.30 -6.98
CA TYR A 96 -20.50 12.71 -6.39
C TYR A 96 -20.37 11.19 -6.26
N LYS A 97 -19.78 10.55 -7.27
CA LYS A 97 -19.55 9.10 -7.29
C LYS A 97 -18.64 8.66 -6.15
N VAL A 98 -17.48 9.30 -6.01
CA VAL A 98 -16.54 9.04 -4.90
C VAL A 98 -17.20 9.33 -3.56
N ASN A 99 -17.96 10.42 -3.46
CA ASN A 99 -18.59 10.82 -2.20
C ASN A 99 -19.63 9.82 -1.72
N LYS A 100 -20.55 9.38 -2.59
CA LYS A 100 -21.71 8.56 -2.20
C LYS A 100 -21.50 7.05 -2.35
N GLY A 101 -20.59 6.61 -3.22
CA GLY A 101 -20.44 5.19 -3.54
C GLY A 101 -21.70 4.59 -4.19
N GLN A 102 -21.59 3.39 -4.72
CA GLN A 102 -22.74 2.61 -5.20
C GLN A 102 -22.39 1.13 -5.29
N GLY A 103 -23.29 0.26 -4.81
CA GLY A 103 -23.11 -1.18 -4.89
C GLY A 103 -21.86 -1.63 -4.12
N ALA A 104 -20.90 -2.22 -4.83
CA ALA A 104 -19.63 -2.68 -4.26
C ALA A 104 -18.62 -1.55 -4.00
N MET A 105 -18.82 -0.36 -4.57
CA MET A 105 -17.95 0.79 -4.31
C MET A 105 -18.39 1.50 -3.02
N PRO A 106 -17.53 1.57 -1.98
CA PRO A 106 -17.86 2.22 -0.71
C PRO A 106 -18.03 3.73 -0.87
N ALA A 107 -18.71 4.36 0.09
CA ALA A 107 -18.83 5.80 0.17
C ALA A 107 -17.61 6.40 0.88
N PHE A 108 -16.99 7.43 0.28
CA PHE A 108 -15.82 8.09 0.85
C PHE A 108 -16.12 9.44 1.52
N GLU A 109 -17.41 9.79 1.70
CA GLU A 109 -17.83 11.06 2.31
C GLU A 109 -17.20 11.34 3.67
N LYS A 110 -16.97 10.30 4.48
CA LYS A 110 -16.44 10.41 5.85
C LYS A 110 -14.98 10.02 5.99
N THR A 111 -14.37 9.45 4.96
CA THR A 111 -13.02 8.87 5.01
C THR A 111 -11.99 9.68 4.23
N ILE A 112 -12.44 10.45 3.24
CA ILE A 112 -11.59 11.34 2.43
C ILE A 112 -12.16 12.76 2.53
N SER A 113 -11.30 13.76 2.73
CA SER A 113 -11.73 15.16 2.76
C SER A 113 -12.24 15.60 1.37
N ASP A 114 -13.07 16.65 1.32
CA ASP A 114 -13.56 17.16 0.04
C ASP A 114 -12.41 17.70 -0.82
N GLU A 115 -11.41 18.32 -0.21
CA GLU A 115 -10.19 18.75 -0.87
C GLU A 115 -9.45 17.57 -1.51
N ASP A 116 -9.21 16.50 -0.75
CA ASP A 116 -8.52 15.31 -1.23
C ASP A 116 -9.25 14.64 -2.40
N LYS A 117 -10.59 14.56 -2.34
CA LYS A 117 -11.41 14.06 -3.47
C LYS A 117 -11.20 14.91 -4.73
N TRP A 118 -11.11 16.23 -4.58
CA TRP A 118 -10.82 17.12 -5.71
C TRP A 118 -9.39 16.95 -6.23
N MET A 119 -8.41 16.71 -5.38
CA MET A 119 -7.04 16.39 -5.81
C MET A 119 -6.99 15.09 -6.60
N VAL A 120 -7.71 14.04 -6.17
CA VAL A 120 -7.85 12.79 -6.93
C VAL A 120 -8.45 13.06 -8.32
N ILE A 121 -9.47 13.91 -8.41
CA ILE A 121 -10.06 14.28 -9.71
C ILE A 121 -9.05 15.04 -10.57
N ALA A 122 -8.24 15.94 -10.00
CA ALA A 122 -7.17 16.61 -10.73
C ALA A 122 -6.15 15.61 -11.30
N PHE A 123 -5.79 14.59 -10.53
CA PHE A 123 -4.95 13.48 -11.00
C PHE A 123 -5.62 12.69 -12.13
N LEU A 124 -6.89 12.30 -12.01
CA LEU A 124 -7.59 11.59 -13.10
C LEU A 124 -7.67 12.44 -14.39
N ARG A 125 -7.79 13.76 -14.25
CA ARG A 125 -7.81 14.69 -15.38
C ARG A 125 -6.47 14.82 -16.09
N SER A 126 -5.34 14.44 -15.50
CA SER A 126 -4.06 14.43 -16.21
C SER A 126 -4.01 13.39 -17.34
N PHE A 127 -4.95 12.42 -17.35
CA PHE A 127 -5.08 11.41 -18.40
C PHE A 127 -6.10 11.81 -19.49
N ASP A 128 -6.83 12.92 -19.33
CA ASP A 128 -7.85 13.37 -20.29
C ASP A 128 -7.19 14.02 -21.51
N LYS A 129 -7.40 13.44 -22.70
CA LYS A 129 -6.81 13.95 -23.95
C LYS A 129 -7.64 15.08 -24.56
N ASN A 130 -8.92 15.20 -24.18
CA ASN A 130 -9.88 16.12 -24.79
C ASN A 130 -9.97 17.44 -24.02
N LYS A 131 -9.85 17.39 -22.70
CA LYS A 131 -9.52 18.59 -21.92
C LYS A 131 -8.03 18.82 -22.09
N LYS A 132 -7.66 19.72 -23.01
CA LYS A 132 -6.47 20.54 -22.79
C LYS A 132 -6.73 21.29 -21.49
N VAL A 133 -6.39 20.66 -20.37
CA VAL A 133 -6.19 21.36 -19.10
C VAL A 133 -5.43 22.62 -19.52
N LYS A 134 -5.90 23.81 -19.12
CA LYS A 134 -5.03 24.98 -19.11
C LYS A 134 -3.90 24.58 -18.17
N GLN A 135 -2.92 23.85 -18.72
CA GLN A 135 -1.73 23.40 -18.07
C GLN A 135 -0.96 24.69 -17.88
N GLN A 136 -1.27 25.36 -16.77
CA GLN A 136 -0.21 25.88 -15.93
C GLN A 136 0.34 24.76 -15.04
N VAL A 137 0.25 23.49 -15.48
CA VAL A 137 1.48 22.70 -15.49
C VAL A 137 2.39 23.52 -16.37
N ALA A 138 3.27 24.33 -15.77
CA ALA A 138 4.52 24.64 -16.44
C ALA A 138 4.98 23.29 -16.97
N GLU A 139 4.80 23.05 -18.27
CA GLU A 139 5.34 21.88 -18.91
C GLU A 139 6.82 22.09 -18.74
N VAL A 140 7.36 21.52 -17.66
CA VAL A 140 8.76 21.59 -17.35
C VAL A 140 9.40 20.73 -18.43
N LYS A 141 9.63 21.34 -19.58
CA LYS A 141 10.38 20.76 -20.68
C LYS A 141 11.82 20.71 -20.21
N ASN A 142 12.15 19.63 -19.51
CA ASN A 142 13.54 19.32 -19.24
C ASN A 142 14.25 19.16 -20.59
N PRO A 143 15.45 19.74 -20.75
CA PRO A 143 16.23 19.56 -21.97
C PRO A 143 16.57 18.06 -22.14
N GLU A 144 16.71 17.60 -23.39
CA GLU A 144 17.25 16.26 -23.66
C GLU A 144 18.68 16.16 -23.09
N VAL A 145 18.85 15.27 -22.12
CA VAL A 145 20.12 15.05 -21.41
C VAL A 145 20.60 13.62 -21.60
N THR A 146 21.92 13.45 -21.72
CA THR A 146 22.55 12.15 -22.03
C THR A 146 23.25 11.49 -20.84
N ASP A 147 23.55 12.26 -19.79
CA ASP A 147 24.20 11.76 -18.57
C ASP A 147 23.53 12.41 -17.36
N VAL A 148 22.76 11.63 -16.62
CA VAL A 148 21.98 12.08 -15.46
C VAL A 148 22.69 11.63 -14.20
N LYS A 149 23.05 12.58 -13.35
CA LYS A 149 23.72 12.37 -12.07
C LYS A 149 22.80 12.75 -10.93
N LEU A 150 22.62 11.80 -10.01
CA LEU A 150 22.01 12.01 -8.70
C LEU A 150 23.13 12.29 -7.69
N GLU A 151 22.97 13.35 -6.90
CA GLU A 151 23.88 13.68 -5.80
C GLU A 151 23.06 13.84 -4.52
N LEU A 152 23.37 13.03 -3.50
CA LEU A 152 22.75 13.16 -2.18
C LEU A 152 23.66 13.91 -1.20
N ASN A 153 23.20 15.05 -0.71
CA ASN A 153 23.79 15.80 0.39
C ASN A 153 22.94 15.65 1.66
N VAL A 154 23.59 15.31 2.77
CA VAL A 154 22.92 15.10 4.05
C VAL A 154 23.45 16.13 5.04
N ASN A 155 22.55 16.88 5.66
CA ASN A 155 22.88 17.74 6.79
C ASN A 155 22.42 17.04 8.07
N GLU A 156 23.39 16.60 8.87
CA GLU A 156 23.18 15.85 10.11
C GLU A 156 22.58 16.72 11.22
N ALA A 157 22.88 18.02 11.25
CA ALA A 157 22.42 18.93 12.30
C ALA A 157 20.90 19.18 12.23
N ASP A 158 20.40 19.43 11.02
CA ASP A 158 18.99 19.73 10.79
C ASP A 158 18.15 18.49 10.44
N LYS A 159 18.79 17.32 10.33
CA LYS A 159 18.22 16.08 9.79
C LYS A 159 17.52 16.30 8.45
N THR A 160 18.11 17.12 7.58
CA THR A 160 17.57 17.41 6.24
C THR A 160 18.42 16.74 5.18
N MET A 161 17.77 16.26 4.13
CA MET A 161 18.43 15.66 2.99
C MET A 161 18.09 16.43 1.74
N LEU A 162 19.13 16.72 0.97
CA LEU A 162 19.08 17.43 -0.29
C LEU A 162 19.54 16.46 -1.36
N ALA A 163 18.61 15.95 -2.17
CA ALA A 163 18.96 15.20 -3.36
C ALA A 163 18.90 16.15 -4.57
N LYS A 164 19.97 16.16 -5.36
CA LYS A 164 20.06 16.95 -6.59
C LYS A 164 20.13 16.04 -7.80
N LEU A 165 19.25 16.29 -8.75
CA LEU A 165 19.20 15.60 -10.03
C LEU A 165 19.67 16.56 -11.14
N SER A 166 20.81 16.25 -11.74
CA SER A 166 21.42 17.06 -12.80
C SER A 166 21.64 16.23 -14.06
N GLY A 167 21.45 16.84 -15.23
CA GLY A 167 21.71 16.21 -16.53
C GLY A 167 22.65 17.05 -17.39
N VAL A 168 23.49 16.40 -18.19
CA VAL A 168 24.33 17.08 -19.19
C VAL A 168 23.55 17.24 -20.50
N THR A 169 23.35 18.49 -20.93
CA THR A 169 22.71 18.80 -22.22
C THR A 169 23.67 18.54 -23.39
N LYS A 170 23.18 18.35 -24.61
CA LYS A 170 23.99 18.27 -25.86
C LYS A 170 25.02 19.40 -26.05
N LYS A 171 24.87 20.53 -25.35
CA LYS A 171 25.81 21.67 -25.33
C LYS A 171 26.90 21.58 -24.24
N GLY A 172 27.02 20.45 -23.53
CA GLY A 172 28.02 20.23 -22.47
C GLY A 172 27.75 20.93 -21.14
N LYS A 173 26.65 21.69 -21.01
CA LYS A 173 26.26 22.37 -19.77
C LYS A 173 25.43 21.44 -18.87
N ARG A 174 25.76 21.36 -17.58
CA ARG A 174 24.91 20.69 -16.57
C ARG A 174 23.70 21.56 -16.23
N VAL A 175 22.51 20.98 -16.32
CA VAL A 175 21.23 21.63 -16.03
C VAL A 175 20.46 20.74 -15.04
N GLY A 176 19.80 21.35 -14.06
CA GLY A 176 18.91 20.65 -13.13
C GLY A 176 17.65 20.17 -13.84
N LEU A 177 17.19 18.96 -13.52
CA LEU A 177 15.96 18.41 -14.09
C LEU A 177 14.81 18.67 -13.13
N GLN A 178 13.80 19.41 -13.54
CA GLN A 178 12.67 19.82 -12.70
C GLN A 178 11.45 18.91 -12.90
N GLY A 179 10.60 18.79 -11.87
CA GLY A 179 9.32 18.08 -11.94
C GLY A 179 9.42 16.55 -11.91
N ILE A 180 10.59 16.00 -11.57
CA ILE A 180 10.82 14.56 -11.49
C ILE A 180 10.58 14.09 -10.05
N GLU A 181 9.79 13.02 -9.92
CA GLU A 181 9.48 12.39 -8.62
C GLU A 181 10.65 11.51 -8.15
N MET A 182 11.16 11.78 -6.95
CA MET A 182 12.22 11.01 -6.31
C MET A 182 11.75 10.34 -5.02
N SER A 183 11.91 9.03 -4.94
CA SER A 183 11.62 8.25 -3.76
C SER A 183 12.85 8.12 -2.86
N PHE A 184 12.75 8.60 -1.63
CA PHE A 184 13.70 8.37 -0.55
C PHE A 184 13.22 7.18 0.26
N LEU A 185 14.00 6.11 0.22
CA LEU A 185 13.68 4.82 0.78
C LEU A 185 14.71 4.46 1.87
N VAL A 186 14.25 3.99 3.02
CA VAL A 186 15.11 3.47 4.08
C VAL A 186 14.94 1.96 4.18
N LYS A 187 16.05 1.22 4.11
CA LYS A 187 16.03 -0.24 4.22
C LYS A 187 15.66 -0.67 5.64
N ARG A 188 14.61 -1.48 5.75
CA ARG A 188 14.10 -2.12 6.98
C ARG A 188 14.16 -3.63 6.87
N SER A 189 13.88 -4.35 7.96
CA SER A 189 13.92 -5.82 8.02
C SER A 189 13.04 -6.49 6.96
N PHE A 190 11.91 -5.88 6.60
CA PHE A 190 10.91 -6.45 5.68
C PHE A 190 10.75 -5.67 4.36
N GLY A 191 11.72 -4.82 3.99
CA GLY A 191 11.66 -4.08 2.72
C GLY A 191 12.17 -2.65 2.84
N TYR A 192 11.57 -1.75 2.08
CA TYR A 192 11.93 -0.34 2.06
C TYR A 192 10.78 0.51 2.61
N LEU A 193 11.10 1.40 3.55
CA LEU A 193 10.18 2.40 4.08
C LEU A 193 10.34 3.69 3.27
N ASP A 194 9.25 4.19 2.71
CA ASP A 194 9.22 5.48 2.03
C ASP A 194 9.20 6.64 3.03
N VAL A 195 10.19 7.53 2.94
CA VAL A 195 10.34 8.74 3.75
C VAL A 195 10.28 10.03 2.91
N SER A 196 9.80 9.95 1.66
CA SER A 196 9.84 11.03 0.67
C SER A 196 8.92 12.23 0.97
N GLY A 197 8.11 12.17 2.02
CA GLY A 197 7.24 13.27 2.45
C GLY A 197 6.13 13.63 1.45
N GLU A 198 5.56 14.83 1.59
CA GLU A 198 4.40 15.29 0.81
C GLU A 198 4.77 15.81 -0.59
N ASP A 199 5.99 16.35 -0.80
CA ASP A 199 6.40 17.00 -2.06
C ASP A 199 7.76 16.47 -2.61
N PRO A 200 7.87 15.22 -3.10
CA PRO A 200 9.12 14.64 -3.58
C PRO A 200 9.51 15.03 -5.03
N TYR A 201 9.19 16.25 -5.46
CA TYR A 201 9.45 16.70 -6.85
C TYR A 201 10.61 17.67 -6.93
N THR A 202 11.47 17.46 -7.92
CA THR A 202 12.60 18.36 -8.16
C THR A 202 12.14 19.78 -8.53
N ASN A 203 12.76 20.78 -7.90
CA ASN A 203 12.56 22.20 -8.21
C ASN A 203 13.28 22.60 -9.53
N GLU A 204 13.21 23.87 -9.93
CA GLU A 204 13.87 24.42 -11.13
C GLU A 204 15.39 24.15 -11.20
N SER A 205 16.04 23.96 -10.06
CA SER A 205 17.47 23.65 -9.94
C SER A 205 17.77 22.15 -9.90
N GLY A 206 16.75 21.31 -9.93
CA GLY A 206 16.85 19.85 -9.82
C GLY A 206 16.93 19.35 -8.38
N ASP A 207 16.69 20.19 -7.38
CA ASP A 207 16.86 19.84 -5.97
C ASP A 207 15.53 19.40 -5.35
N VAL A 208 15.59 18.39 -4.48
CA VAL A 208 14.51 17.98 -3.57
C VAL A 208 15.04 18.00 -2.14
N GLN A 209 14.36 18.78 -1.31
CA GLN A 209 14.63 18.83 0.12
C GLN A 209 13.58 18.03 0.86
N ILE A 210 14.02 17.05 1.66
CA ILE A 210 13.14 16.36 2.59
C ILE A 210 13.64 16.44 4.02
N GLN A 211 12.70 16.50 4.94
CA GLN A 211 12.96 16.40 6.38
C GLN A 211 12.94 14.93 6.77
N PHE A 212 14.03 14.44 7.37
CA PHE A 212 14.09 13.06 7.82
C PHE A 212 13.23 12.87 9.10
N PRO A 213 12.46 11.76 9.21
CA PRO A 213 11.68 11.48 10.41
C PRO A 213 12.58 11.40 11.65
N LYS A 214 12.16 12.05 12.75
CA LYS A 214 12.99 12.18 13.96
C LYS A 214 13.09 10.88 14.77
N ASP A 215 12.08 10.04 14.66
CA ASP A 215 11.83 8.83 15.45
C ASP A 215 12.35 7.55 14.78
N LEU A 216 13.04 7.69 13.65
CA LEU A 216 13.43 6.53 12.87
C LEU A 216 14.58 5.76 13.55
N PRO A 217 14.41 4.49 13.97
CA PRO A 217 15.48 3.72 14.59
C PRO A 217 16.58 3.40 13.57
N GLY A 218 17.83 3.65 13.95
CA GLY A 218 19.04 3.25 13.24
C GLY A 218 19.75 2.08 13.92
N ASP A 219 20.96 1.78 13.48
CA ASP A 219 21.82 0.81 14.17
C ASP A 219 22.38 1.38 15.50
N ARG A 220 23.38 0.71 16.08
CA ARG A 220 24.01 1.12 17.34
C ARG A 220 24.65 2.51 17.29
N GLU A 221 25.01 2.99 16.11
CA GLU A 221 25.60 4.30 15.88
C GLU A 221 24.57 5.29 15.29
N GLY A 222 23.30 4.87 15.14
CA GLY A 222 22.25 5.69 14.52
C GLY A 222 22.32 5.72 13.00
N GLN A 223 23.10 4.83 12.36
CA GLN A 223 23.18 4.76 10.92
C GLN A 223 21.97 4.05 10.32
N VAL A 224 21.54 4.51 9.15
CA VAL A 224 20.47 3.92 8.37
C VAL A 224 20.90 3.77 6.91
N ASN A 225 20.52 2.65 6.30
CA ASN A 225 20.77 2.37 4.90
C ASN A 225 19.70 3.08 4.05
N MET A 226 20.11 4.10 3.31
CA MET A 226 19.25 4.88 2.43
C MET A 226 19.40 4.46 0.99
N LEU A 227 18.30 4.52 0.26
CA LEU A 227 18.20 4.35 -1.18
C LEU A 227 17.37 5.52 -1.72
N VAL A 228 17.95 6.32 -2.61
CA VAL A 228 17.21 7.34 -3.36
C VAL A 228 17.01 6.81 -4.78
N LYS A 229 15.76 6.78 -5.23
CA LYS A 229 15.36 6.24 -6.52
C LYS A 229 14.54 7.25 -7.30
N VAL A 230 14.85 7.42 -8.58
CA VAL A 230 13.99 8.19 -9.50
C VAL A 230 12.81 7.31 -9.93
N THR A 231 11.58 7.84 -9.80
CA THR A 231 10.35 7.06 -10.10
C THR A 231 10.10 6.93 -11.60
N ASP A 232 10.57 7.89 -12.41
CA ASP A 232 10.38 7.91 -13.86
C ASP A 232 11.57 7.25 -14.59
N ASP A 233 11.62 5.93 -14.49
CA ASP A 233 12.67 5.07 -15.06
C ASP A 233 12.64 5.02 -16.60
N ALA A 234 11.49 5.30 -17.21
CA ALA A 234 11.27 5.23 -18.64
C ALA A 234 12.07 6.27 -19.45
N PHE A 235 12.35 7.45 -18.87
CA PHE A 235 13.03 8.55 -19.58
C PHE A 235 14.50 8.73 -19.17
N TYR A 236 14.84 8.47 -17.91
CA TYR A 236 16.17 8.79 -17.36
C TYR A 236 16.95 7.54 -16.89
N GLY A 237 16.37 6.35 -17.04
CA GLY A 237 16.96 5.08 -16.62
C GLY A 237 16.79 4.81 -15.12
N ASN A 238 17.23 3.62 -14.69
CA ASN A 238 17.19 3.22 -13.28
C ASN A 238 18.32 3.90 -12.49
N LEU A 239 18.08 5.15 -12.07
CA LEU A 239 18.97 5.89 -11.21
C LEU A 239 18.64 5.58 -9.75
N GLU A 240 19.55 4.85 -9.11
CA GLU A 240 19.48 4.48 -7.71
C GLU A 240 20.79 4.84 -7.02
N GLU A 241 20.74 5.66 -5.97
CA GLU A 241 21.90 5.97 -5.13
C GLU A 241 21.68 5.38 -3.73
N LYS A 242 22.58 4.49 -3.32
CA LYS A 242 22.57 3.87 -1.99
C LYS A 242 23.63 4.52 -1.12
N ARG A 243 23.23 5.04 0.04
CA ARG A 243 24.15 5.68 0.98
C ARG A 243 23.78 5.34 2.41
N VAL A 244 24.79 5.13 3.24
CA VAL A 244 24.61 4.98 4.70
C VAL A 244 24.67 6.38 5.31
N VAL A 245 23.67 6.74 6.12
CA VAL A 245 23.53 8.08 6.70
C VAL A 245 23.27 7.99 8.20
N THR A 246 23.88 8.86 8.99
CA THR A 246 23.79 8.86 10.46
C THR A 246 22.66 9.77 10.95
N LEU A 247 21.43 9.47 10.54
CA LEU A 247 20.24 10.27 10.87
C LEU A 247 19.28 9.58 11.85
N GLY A 248 19.44 8.27 12.02
CA GLY A 248 18.59 7.43 12.85
C GLY A 248 18.88 7.62 14.33
N VAL A 249 17.89 7.28 15.16
CA VAL A 249 18.08 7.17 16.60
C VAL A 249 18.92 5.92 16.87
N PRO A 250 20.04 6.01 17.60
CA PRO A 250 20.83 4.84 17.96
C PRO A 250 19.97 3.82 18.71
N THR A 251 19.91 2.59 18.20
CA THR A 251 19.20 1.50 18.88
C THR A 251 20.09 0.27 18.97
N ASP A 252 20.00 -0.45 20.09
CA ASP A 252 20.63 -1.76 20.20
C ASP A 252 19.68 -2.80 19.59
N PRO A 253 20.05 -3.46 18.48
CA PRO A 253 19.19 -4.45 17.86
C PRO A 253 19.01 -5.63 18.82
N VAL A 254 17.82 -5.75 19.41
CA VAL A 254 17.44 -6.91 20.19
C VAL A 254 17.19 -8.06 19.23
N ASN A 255 17.91 -9.16 19.38
CA ASN A 255 17.64 -10.36 18.61
C ASN A 255 16.35 -11.02 19.14
N PRO A 256 15.30 -11.18 18.32
CA PRO A 256 14.05 -11.79 18.78
C PRO A 256 14.21 -13.23 19.30
N LEU A 257 15.32 -13.90 18.99
CA LEU A 257 15.64 -15.25 19.46
C LEU A 257 16.16 -15.29 20.90
N ASP A 258 16.62 -14.16 21.43
CA ASP A 258 17.16 -14.05 22.78
C ASP A 258 16.04 -13.90 23.82
N GLU A 259 14.84 -13.53 23.40
CA GLU A 259 13.66 -13.44 24.26
C GLU A 259 12.96 -14.80 24.47
N ARG A 260 12.27 -14.95 25.61
CA ARG A 260 11.47 -16.15 25.90
C ARG A 260 10.17 -16.17 25.10
N ALA A 261 10.25 -16.62 23.86
CA ALA A 261 9.12 -16.66 22.94
C ALA A 261 8.96 -18.04 22.28
N MET A 262 7.79 -18.27 21.67
CA MET A 262 7.47 -19.52 20.95
C MET A 262 8.45 -19.83 19.80
N TRP A 263 9.11 -18.80 19.28
CA TRP A 263 10.07 -18.86 18.18
C TRP A 263 11.53 -18.67 18.64
N GLY A 264 11.79 -18.64 19.96
CA GLY A 264 13.13 -18.52 20.52
C GLY A 264 13.93 -19.82 20.42
N THR A 265 15.22 -19.77 20.79
CA THR A 265 16.05 -20.98 20.88
C THR A 265 15.55 -21.93 21.98
N ARG A 266 15.99 -23.20 21.98
CA ARG A 266 15.58 -24.19 23.01
C ARG A 266 15.77 -23.70 24.46
N ALA A 267 16.80 -22.88 24.72
CA ALA A 267 17.08 -22.35 26.06
C ALA A 267 16.08 -21.26 26.48
N ASN A 268 15.55 -20.56 25.47
CA ASN A 268 14.61 -19.46 25.61
C ASN A 268 13.16 -19.92 25.35
N ALA A 269 12.85 -21.21 25.48
CA ALA A 269 11.45 -21.65 25.42
C ALA A 269 10.61 -20.95 26.52
N PRO A 270 9.33 -20.65 26.26
CA PRO A 270 8.43 -20.10 27.26
C PRO A 270 8.34 -21.01 28.48
N ILE A 271 8.37 -20.41 29.68
CA ILE A 271 8.42 -21.15 30.95
C ILE A 271 7.22 -22.09 31.08
N TRP A 272 6.03 -21.65 30.68
CA TRP A 272 4.82 -22.45 30.76
C TRP A 272 4.92 -23.74 29.92
N ILE A 273 5.54 -23.69 28.74
CA ILE A 273 5.76 -24.88 27.91
C ILE A 273 6.69 -25.86 28.62
N ILE A 274 7.82 -25.37 29.15
CA ILE A 274 8.77 -26.19 29.90
C ILE A 274 8.05 -26.87 31.08
N VAL A 275 7.27 -26.10 31.85
CA VAL A 275 6.51 -26.63 33.00
C VAL A 275 5.48 -27.67 32.58
N THR A 276 4.71 -27.42 31.51
CA THR A 276 3.71 -28.38 31.03
C THR A 276 4.35 -29.67 30.50
N PHE A 277 5.46 -29.57 29.76
CA PHE A 277 6.18 -30.72 29.23
C PHE A 277 6.81 -31.54 30.35
N VAL A 278 7.58 -30.89 31.24
CA VAL A 278 8.21 -31.55 32.40
C VAL A 278 7.14 -32.14 33.32
N GLY A 279 6.05 -31.42 33.56
CA GLY A 279 4.91 -31.91 34.35
C GLY A 279 4.26 -33.16 33.74
N GLY A 280 4.03 -33.17 32.43
CA GLY A 280 3.50 -34.34 31.72
C GLY A 280 4.44 -35.54 31.78
N VAL A 281 5.74 -35.33 31.59
CA VAL A 281 6.76 -36.38 31.71
C VAL A 281 6.78 -36.94 33.13
N LEU A 282 6.79 -36.10 34.16
CA LEU A 282 6.77 -36.53 35.57
C LEU A 282 5.49 -37.29 35.92
N ALA A 283 4.33 -36.88 35.39
CA ALA A 283 3.07 -37.59 35.60
C ALA A 283 3.12 -39.02 35.05
N ILE A 284 3.62 -39.19 33.82
CA ILE A 284 3.80 -40.52 33.19
C ILE A 284 4.75 -41.39 34.02
N TRP A 285 5.91 -40.84 34.41
CA TRP A 285 6.87 -41.56 35.25
C TRP A 285 6.26 -41.96 36.59
N SER A 286 5.47 -41.09 37.22
CA SER A 286 4.80 -41.38 38.49
C SER A 286 3.86 -42.59 38.39
N VAL A 287 3.07 -42.69 37.31
CA VAL A 287 2.20 -43.85 37.05
C VAL A 287 3.02 -45.12 36.86
N ILE A 288 4.10 -45.07 36.08
CA ILE A 288 5.00 -46.22 35.87
C ILE A 288 5.57 -46.71 37.22
N PHE A 289 6.08 -45.79 38.04
CA PHE A 289 6.60 -46.14 39.36
C PHE A 289 5.54 -46.71 40.30
N LEU A 290 4.32 -46.20 40.27
CA LEU A 290 3.20 -46.75 41.06
C LEU A 290 2.88 -48.20 40.66
N VAL A 291 2.83 -48.50 39.36
CA VAL A 291 2.58 -49.86 38.87
C VAL A 291 3.70 -50.80 39.29
N LEU A 292 4.96 -50.42 39.11
CA LEU A 292 6.12 -51.21 39.53
C LEU A 292 6.10 -51.46 41.05
N PHE A 293 5.77 -50.45 41.84
CA PHE A 293 5.64 -50.58 43.30
C PHE A 293 4.52 -51.53 43.71
N GLN A 294 3.36 -51.48 43.02
CA GLN A 294 2.27 -52.42 43.24
C GLN A 294 2.71 -53.85 42.91
N MET A 295 3.40 -54.07 41.79
CA MET A 295 3.93 -55.39 41.42
C MET A 295 4.87 -55.97 42.48
N ILE A 296 5.75 -55.15 43.07
CA ILE A 296 6.66 -55.59 44.14
C ILE A 296 5.89 -55.97 45.43
N LYS A 297 4.74 -55.35 45.69
CA LYS A 297 3.91 -55.65 46.87
C LYS A 297 3.06 -56.92 46.72
N LEU A 298 2.72 -57.33 45.50
CA LEU A 298 1.90 -58.53 45.23
C LEU A 298 2.40 -59.82 45.93
N PRO A 299 3.69 -60.21 45.86
CA PRO A 299 4.15 -61.43 46.52
C PRO A 299 4.07 -61.37 48.05
N LYS A 300 4.13 -60.18 48.66
CA LYS A 300 3.95 -60.01 50.11
C LYS A 300 2.49 -60.14 50.53
N LEU A 301 1.56 -59.67 49.69
CA LEU A 301 0.11 -59.80 49.91
C LEU A 301 -0.40 -61.22 49.64
N ALA A 302 0.26 -61.97 48.74
CA ALA A 302 -0.04 -63.38 48.51
C ALA A 302 0.36 -64.27 49.71
N LYS A 303 1.48 -63.98 50.38
CA LYS A 303 1.96 -64.74 51.55
C LYS A 303 1.20 -64.47 52.86
N SER A 304 0.36 -63.42 52.94
CA SER A 304 -0.38 -63.09 54.16
C SER A 304 -1.82 -63.61 54.17
N LYS A 305 -2.18 -64.47 53.20
CA LYS A 305 -3.54 -64.99 53.00
C LYS A 305 -3.68 -66.50 53.20
N ASP A 306 -2.59 -67.16 53.57
CA ASP A 306 -2.57 -68.51 54.15
C ASP A 306 -2.43 -68.40 55.68
#